data_AF-A0A3M8DLS6-F1
#
_entry.id   AF-A0A3M8DLS6-F1
#
_cell.length_a   1.000
_cell.length_b   1.000
_cell.length_c   1.000
_cell.angle_alpha   90.00
_cell.angle_beta   90.00
_cell.angle_gamma   90.00
#
_symmetry.space_group_name_H-M   'P 1'
#
loop_
_entity.id
_entity.type
_entity.pdbx_description
1 polymer ?
#
loop_
_entity_poly.entity_id
_entity_poly.type
_entity_poly.pdbx_seq_one_letter_code
_entity_poly.pdbx_strand_id
1 'polypeptide(L)'
;MPRRLFAAIAVSAFLALMLSLVPNTGWKRTDVPTFQASRPIHLSEQNALDLFTSMTTHYNIKRIKWDNPSLYVDLAVKPSDKVELSEVYQDFYSLTHELFTLTDNVKQVYFRVLEERDTPKESRLLVAIESNGTDADAFDKPLATQVDVEQYVRDSFPVRIDPYFYERISP
;
A
#
# COMPACT_ATOMS: atom_id res chain seq x y z
N MET A 1 7.48 5.66 -82.17
CA MET A 1 7.94 5.73 -80.77
C MET A 1 6.90 6.21 -79.72
N PRO A 2 5.81 6.95 -80.02
CA PRO A 2 4.92 7.48 -78.97
C PRO A 2 4.02 6.41 -78.31
N ARG A 3 3.65 5.34 -79.03
CA ARG A 3 2.76 4.27 -78.54
C ARG A 3 3.33 3.52 -77.32
N ARG A 4 4.65 3.36 -77.26
CA ARG A 4 5.33 2.68 -76.14
C ARG A 4 5.34 3.55 -74.88
N LEU A 5 5.40 4.87 -75.06
CA LEU A 5 5.40 5.84 -73.97
C LEU A 5 4.00 5.96 -73.34
N PHE A 6 2.95 6.00 -74.16
CA PHE A 6 1.57 5.94 -73.66
C PHE A 6 1.25 4.63 -72.93
N ALA A 7 1.75 3.49 -73.43
CA ALA A 7 1.58 2.21 -72.75
C ALA A 7 2.27 2.18 -71.38
N ALA A 8 3.50 2.72 -71.27
CA ALA A 8 4.22 2.80 -70.01
C ALA A 8 3.47 3.68 -68.98
N ILE A 9 2.98 4.84 -69.42
CA ILE A 9 2.19 5.75 -68.55
C ILE A 9 0.91 5.06 -68.07
N ALA A 10 0.19 4.37 -68.95
CA ALA A 10 -1.04 3.68 -68.59
C ALA A 10 -0.78 2.56 -67.57
N VAL A 11 0.29 1.78 -67.74
CA VAL A 11 0.67 0.71 -66.81
C VAL A 11 1.09 1.28 -65.46
N SER A 12 1.89 2.34 -65.42
CA SER A 12 2.31 2.98 -64.17
C SER A 12 1.13 3.60 -63.42
N ALA A 13 0.22 4.28 -64.12
CA ALA A 13 -0.98 4.86 -63.51
C ALA A 13 -1.90 3.78 -62.94
N PHE A 14 -2.08 2.68 -63.67
CA PHE A 14 -2.88 1.55 -63.23
C PHE A 14 -2.29 0.90 -61.97
N LEU A 15 -0.97 0.71 -61.94
CA LEU A 15 -0.28 0.10 -60.80
C LEU A 15 -0.34 0.99 -59.55
N ALA A 16 -0.21 2.31 -59.71
CA ALA A 16 -0.38 3.28 -58.63
C ALA A 16 -1.81 3.26 -58.07
N LEU A 17 -2.82 3.13 -58.94
CA LEU A 17 -4.22 3.03 -58.55
C LEU A 17 -4.49 1.76 -57.72
N MET A 18 -3.92 0.63 -58.14
CA MET A 18 -3.99 -0.64 -57.41
C MET A 18 -3.33 -0.55 -56.03
N LEU A 19 -2.17 0.10 -55.93
CA LEU A 19 -1.49 0.31 -54.65
C LEU A 19 -2.25 1.29 -53.73
N SER A 20 -2.98 2.25 -54.29
CA SER A 20 -3.83 3.17 -53.52
C SER A 20 -5.05 2.49 -52.89
N LEU A 21 -5.46 1.33 -53.39
CA LEU A 21 -6.56 0.54 -52.84
C LEU A 21 -6.11 -0.40 -51.72
N VAL A 22 -4.79 -0.54 -51.47
CA VAL A 22 -4.29 -1.31 -50.34
C VAL A 22 -4.68 -0.56 -49.07
N PRO A 23 -5.59 -1.13 -48.24
CA PRO A 23 -5.99 -0.47 -47.01
C PRO A 23 -4.75 -0.30 -46.15
N ASN A 24 -4.50 0.93 -45.71
CA ASN A 24 -3.48 1.20 -44.72
C ASN A 24 -3.95 0.62 -43.39
N THR A 25 -3.76 -0.69 -43.20
CA THR A 25 -3.85 -1.32 -41.90
C THR A 25 -2.59 -0.90 -41.14
N GLY A 26 -2.51 0.38 -40.78
CA GLY A 26 -1.60 0.82 -39.75
C GLY A 26 -1.86 -0.11 -38.58
N TRP A 27 -0.87 -0.94 -38.24
CA TRP A 27 -0.91 -1.75 -37.04
C TRP A 27 -1.13 -0.78 -35.89
N LYS A 28 -2.40 -0.58 -35.52
CA LYS A 28 -2.77 -0.08 -34.21
C LYS A 28 -2.28 -1.16 -33.28
N ARG A 29 -1.03 -1.02 -32.82
CA ARG A 29 -0.63 -1.55 -31.53
C ARG A 29 -1.63 -0.92 -30.58
N THR A 30 -2.64 -1.70 -30.22
CA THR A 30 -3.48 -1.36 -29.08
C THR A 30 -2.49 -1.31 -27.93
N ASP A 31 -2.14 -0.10 -27.49
CA ASP A 31 -1.33 0.08 -26.30
C ASP A 31 -2.11 -0.57 -25.15
N VAL A 32 -1.74 -1.80 -24.82
CA VAL A 32 -2.29 -2.50 -23.67
C VAL A 32 -1.62 -1.86 -22.47
N PRO A 33 -2.36 -1.18 -21.58
CA PRO A 33 -1.77 -0.63 -20.37
C PRO A 33 -1.15 -1.78 -19.58
N THR A 34 0.18 -1.75 -19.43
CA THR A 34 0.95 -2.71 -18.64
C THR A 34 0.72 -2.55 -17.13
N PHE A 35 0.03 -1.49 -16.72
CA PHE A 35 -0.36 -1.24 -15.35
C PHE A 35 -1.88 -1.37 -15.23
N GLN A 36 -2.33 -2.44 -14.57
CA GLN A 36 -3.68 -2.51 -14.03
C GLN A 36 -3.59 -2.13 -12.57
N ALA A 37 -4.29 -1.07 -12.15
CA ALA A 37 -4.43 -0.77 -10.74
C ALA A 37 -5.01 -2.01 -10.05
N SER A 38 -4.27 -2.56 -9.07
CA SER A 38 -4.73 -3.70 -8.28
C SER A 38 -6.06 -3.31 -7.66
N ARG A 39 -7.09 -4.13 -7.87
CA ARG A 39 -8.36 -3.90 -7.20
C ARG A 39 -8.15 -4.05 -5.69
N PRO A 40 -8.67 -3.13 -4.87
CA PRO A 40 -8.66 -3.30 -3.44
C PRO A 40 -9.26 -4.66 -3.06
N ILE A 41 -8.64 -5.32 -2.10
CA ILE A 41 -9.05 -6.61 -1.56
C ILE A 41 -10.16 -6.36 -0.53
N HIS A 42 -11.20 -7.17 -0.57
CA HIS A 42 -12.18 -7.18 0.50
C HIS A 42 -11.66 -8.02 1.67
N LEU A 43 -11.36 -7.38 2.80
CA LEU A 43 -10.78 -8.06 3.97
C LEU A 43 -11.81 -8.92 4.70
N SER A 44 -11.40 -10.08 5.17
CA SER A 44 -12.19 -11.06 5.91
C SER A 44 -11.29 -11.80 6.89
N GLU A 45 -11.86 -12.58 7.81
CA GLU A 45 -11.05 -13.40 8.73
C GLU A 45 -10.15 -14.41 7.99
N GLN A 46 -10.56 -14.84 6.80
CA GLN A 46 -9.89 -15.89 6.03
C GLN A 46 -8.64 -15.39 5.29
N ASN A 47 -8.62 -14.11 4.90
CA ASN A 47 -7.51 -13.50 4.14
C ASN A 47 -6.77 -12.41 4.92
N ALA A 48 -7.20 -12.08 6.14
CA ALA A 48 -6.52 -11.12 6.99
C ALA A 48 -5.06 -11.53 7.26
N LEU A 49 -4.82 -12.81 7.56
CA LEU A 49 -3.45 -13.28 7.81
C LEU A 49 -2.57 -13.13 6.56
N ASP A 50 -3.08 -13.52 5.40
CA ASP A 50 -2.33 -13.49 4.13
C ASP A 50 -1.86 -12.07 3.79
N LEU A 51 -2.71 -11.05 4.00
CA LEU A 51 -2.34 -9.66 3.77
C LEU A 51 -1.13 -9.25 4.61
N PHE A 52 -1.11 -9.61 5.89
CA PHE A 52 -0.03 -9.24 6.81
C PHE A 52 1.27 -10.02 6.56
N THR A 53 1.23 -11.13 5.83
CA THR A 53 2.47 -11.82 5.40
C THR A 53 3.30 -10.98 4.42
N SER A 54 2.68 -10.01 3.75
CA SER A 54 3.35 -9.08 2.83
C SER A 54 3.85 -7.81 3.50
N MET A 55 3.41 -7.52 4.72
CA MET A 55 3.72 -6.30 5.46
C MET A 55 5.01 -6.47 6.25
N THR A 56 5.83 -5.41 6.29
CA THR A 56 7.07 -5.39 7.07
C THR A 56 6.94 -4.36 8.19
N THR A 57 7.27 -4.79 9.41
CA THR A 57 7.28 -3.94 10.61
C THR A 57 8.61 -4.12 11.34
N HIS A 58 9.04 -3.10 12.09
CA HIS A 58 10.24 -3.17 12.93
C HIS A 58 10.06 -4.16 14.09
N TYR A 59 8.85 -4.27 14.63
CA TYR A 59 8.50 -5.22 15.69
C TYR A 59 7.58 -6.34 15.22
N ASN A 60 7.62 -7.50 15.89
CA ASN A 60 6.86 -8.68 15.46
C ASN A 60 5.36 -8.48 15.63
N ILE A 61 4.58 -8.74 14.58
CA ILE A 61 3.12 -8.82 14.67
C ILE A 61 2.74 -10.10 15.42
N LYS A 62 2.22 -9.93 16.63
CA LYS A 62 1.78 -11.04 17.50
C LYS A 62 0.38 -11.49 17.15
N ARG A 63 -0.52 -10.53 16.93
CA ARG A 63 -1.94 -10.80 16.75
C ARG A 63 -2.55 -9.81 15.78
N ILE A 64 -3.36 -10.35 14.90
CA ILE A 64 -4.27 -9.60 14.05
C ILE A 64 -5.68 -10.07 14.39
N LYS A 65 -6.62 -9.14 14.57
CA LYS A 65 -8.05 -9.45 14.68
C LYS A 65 -8.80 -8.58 13.70
N TRP A 66 -9.58 -9.22 12.83
CA TRP A 66 -10.56 -8.55 11.99
C TRP A 66 -11.92 -8.53 12.68
N ASP A 67 -12.59 -7.38 12.68
CA ASP A 67 -13.92 -7.17 13.24
C ASP A 67 -14.59 -6.01 12.47
N ASN A 68 -15.14 -6.33 11.30
CA ASN A 68 -15.59 -5.37 10.29
C ASN A 68 -16.33 -4.14 10.87
N PRO A 69 -15.93 -2.89 10.56
CA PRO A 69 -14.86 -2.47 9.65
C PRO A 69 -13.50 -2.22 10.33
N SER A 70 -13.32 -2.74 11.54
CA SER A 70 -12.18 -2.47 12.41
C SER A 70 -11.15 -3.60 12.36
N LEU A 71 -9.88 -3.21 12.36
CA LEU A 71 -8.75 -4.11 12.42
C LEU A 71 -7.91 -3.81 13.65
N TYR A 72 -7.54 -4.84 14.38
CA TYR A 72 -6.69 -4.74 15.57
C TYR A 72 -5.36 -5.41 15.28
N VAL A 73 -4.27 -4.69 15.52
CA VAL A 73 -2.91 -5.13 15.28
C VAL A 73 -2.12 -4.98 16.57
N ASP A 74 -1.68 -6.10 17.12
CA ASP A 74 -0.81 -6.12 18.29
C ASP A 74 0.61 -6.51 17.86
N LEU A 75 1.55 -5.60 18.06
CA LEU A 75 2.98 -5.86 18.00
C LEU A 75 3.49 -6.31 19.37
N ALA A 76 4.47 -7.21 19.36
CA ALA A 76 5.14 -7.74 20.53
C ALA A 76 6.61 -7.33 20.57
N VAL A 77 7.05 -6.93 21.76
CA VAL A 77 8.45 -6.66 22.08
C VAL A 77 8.83 -7.40 23.36
N LYS A 78 10.09 -7.80 23.48
CA LYS A 78 10.61 -8.41 24.71
C LYS A 78 11.15 -7.33 25.66
N PRO A 79 11.30 -7.64 26.96
CA PRO A 79 11.86 -6.70 27.93
C PRO A 79 13.34 -6.34 27.64
N SER A 80 14.03 -7.14 26.83
CA SER A 80 15.39 -6.84 26.34
C SER A 80 15.43 -5.90 25.13
N ASP A 81 14.31 -5.73 24.43
CA ASP A 81 14.30 -5.05 23.15
C ASP A 81 14.30 -3.53 23.37
N LYS A 82 15.17 -2.83 22.65
CA LYS A 82 15.15 -1.37 22.59
C LYS A 82 13.99 -0.97 21.69
N VAL A 83 13.02 -0.25 22.25
CA VAL A 83 11.83 0.19 21.52
C VAL A 83 11.94 1.68 21.30
N GLU A 84 12.00 2.08 20.04
CA GLU A 84 12.08 3.46 19.61
C GLU A 84 10.70 3.93 19.16
N LEU A 85 10.24 5.04 19.72
CA LEU A 85 8.90 5.55 19.42
C LEU A 85 8.75 5.99 17.94
N SER A 86 9.84 6.43 17.33
CA SER A 86 9.91 6.75 15.90
C SER A 86 9.64 5.53 15.01
N GLU A 87 10.20 4.37 15.35
CA GLU A 87 9.96 3.11 14.64
C GLU A 87 8.50 2.66 14.81
N VAL A 88 7.94 2.81 16.02
CA VAL A 88 6.52 2.52 16.30
C VAL A 88 5.60 3.38 15.43
N TYR A 89 5.90 4.66 15.27
CA TYR A 89 5.11 5.56 14.40
C TYR A 89 5.27 5.24 12.92
N GLN A 90 6.47 4.86 12.48
CA GLN A 90 6.69 4.41 11.11
C GLN A 90 5.92 3.13 10.80
N ASP A 91 5.96 2.14 11.71
CA ASP A 91 5.19 0.91 11.58
C ASP A 91 3.69 1.19 11.49
N PHE A 92 3.16 2.00 12.41
CA PHE A 92 1.76 2.39 12.41
C PHE A 92 1.35 3.06 11.10
N TYR A 93 2.12 4.05 10.63
CA TYR A 93 1.79 4.79 9.42
C TYR A 93 1.88 3.89 8.19
N SER A 94 2.94 3.08 8.06
CA SER A 94 3.16 2.18 6.90
C SER A 94 2.03 1.19 6.77
N LEU A 95 1.74 0.52 7.88
CA LEU A 95 0.75 -0.51 7.94
C LEU A 95 -0.65 0.05 7.67
N THR A 96 -0.99 1.20 8.27
CA THR A 96 -2.30 1.82 8.07
C THR A 96 -2.46 2.35 6.64
N HIS A 97 -1.42 2.96 6.07
CA HIS A 97 -1.40 3.38 4.68
C HIS A 97 -1.63 2.18 3.74
N GLU A 98 -0.90 1.09 3.92
CA GLU A 98 -1.08 -0.11 3.10
C GLU A 98 -2.47 -0.70 3.26
N LEU A 99 -3.02 -0.77 4.48
CA LEU A 99 -4.37 -1.26 4.70
C LEU A 99 -5.43 -0.45 3.96
N PHE A 100 -5.37 0.88 4.08
CA PHE A 100 -6.34 1.75 3.39
C PHE A 100 -6.14 1.79 1.87
N THR A 101 -4.92 1.53 1.40
CA THR A 101 -4.62 1.43 -0.04
C THR A 101 -5.08 0.09 -0.63
N LEU A 102 -4.82 -1.01 0.10
CA LEU A 102 -5.00 -2.37 -0.40
C LEU A 102 -6.39 -2.93 -0.11
N THR A 103 -7.20 -2.30 0.73
CA THR A 103 -8.52 -2.81 1.13
C THR A 103 -9.65 -1.81 0.93
N ASP A 104 -10.86 -2.29 0.67
CA ASP A 104 -12.05 -1.42 0.47
C ASP A 104 -12.90 -1.25 1.74
N ASN A 105 -12.77 -2.17 2.69
CA ASN A 105 -13.68 -2.32 3.82
C ASN A 105 -13.05 -2.04 5.19
N VAL A 106 -11.72 -1.89 5.28
CA VAL A 106 -11.08 -1.42 6.52
C VAL A 106 -11.35 0.07 6.67
N LYS A 107 -11.91 0.46 7.82
CA LYS A 107 -12.18 1.85 8.19
C LYS A 107 -11.54 2.25 9.50
N GLN A 108 -11.09 1.31 10.33
CA GLN A 108 -10.44 1.65 11.59
C GLN A 108 -9.28 0.70 11.83
N VAL A 109 -8.16 1.23 12.29
CA VAL A 109 -7.00 0.43 12.70
C VAL A 109 -6.66 0.78 14.14
N TYR A 110 -6.70 -0.22 15.00
CA TYR A 110 -6.26 -0.15 16.39
C TYR A 110 -4.91 -0.84 16.49
N PHE A 111 -3.87 -0.05 16.67
CA PHE A 111 -2.49 -0.51 16.68
C PHE A 111 -1.95 -0.45 18.12
N ARG A 112 -1.35 -1.54 18.59
CA ARG A 112 -0.80 -1.62 19.95
C ARG A 112 0.57 -2.24 19.94
N VAL A 113 1.43 -1.75 20.83
CA VAL A 113 2.73 -2.37 21.14
C VAL A 113 2.67 -2.90 22.55
N LEU A 114 2.95 -4.20 22.71
CA LEU A 114 2.87 -4.92 23.98
C LEU A 114 4.25 -5.47 24.36
N GLU A 115 4.69 -5.23 25.58
CA GLU A 115 5.82 -5.94 26.18
C GLU A 115 5.36 -7.34 26.60
N GLU A 116 5.91 -8.37 25.95
CA GLU A 116 5.68 -9.76 26.32
C GLU A 116 6.50 -10.13 27.55
N ARG A 117 5.84 -10.75 28.52
CA ARG A 117 6.48 -11.38 29.68
C ARG A 117 6.26 -12.88 29.61
N ASP A 118 7.02 -13.61 30.41
CA ASP A 118 7.05 -15.09 30.39
C ASP A 118 5.67 -15.75 30.59
N THR A 119 4.66 -15.00 31.06
CA THR A 119 3.26 -15.44 31.05
C THR A 119 2.36 -14.55 30.17
N PRO A 120 1.49 -15.12 29.31
CA PRO A 120 0.62 -14.34 28.41
C PRO A 120 -0.31 -13.33 29.11
N LYS A 121 -0.69 -13.60 30.37
CA LYS A 121 -1.54 -12.74 31.20
C LYS A 121 -0.81 -11.48 31.71
N GLU A 122 0.50 -11.40 31.55
CA GLU A 122 1.32 -10.29 32.05
C GLU A 122 1.82 -9.37 30.92
N SER A 123 1.28 -9.51 29.71
CA SER A 123 1.63 -8.61 28.61
C SER A 123 1.26 -7.16 29.00
N ARG A 124 2.22 -6.25 28.97
CA ARG A 124 2.02 -4.85 29.35
C ARG A 124 1.89 -3.96 28.12
N LEU A 125 0.88 -3.09 28.08
CA LEU A 125 0.73 -2.11 27.02
C LEU A 125 1.83 -1.05 27.10
N LEU A 126 2.48 -0.77 25.98
CA LEU A 126 3.48 0.30 25.86
C LEU A 126 2.92 1.49 25.09
N VAL A 127 2.36 1.24 23.92
CA VAL A 127 1.81 2.26 23.02
C VAL A 127 0.50 1.76 22.43
N ALA A 128 -0.48 2.64 22.29
CA ALA A 128 -1.70 2.43 21.51
C ALA A 128 -1.93 3.62 20.58
N ILE A 129 -2.25 3.36 19.33
CA ILE A 129 -2.56 4.35 18.31
C ILE A 129 -3.83 3.88 17.59
N GLU A 130 -4.73 4.81 17.29
CA GLU A 130 -5.95 4.52 16.54
C GLU A 130 -6.03 5.41 15.29
N SER A 131 -6.54 4.84 14.19
CA SER A 131 -6.96 5.59 13.01
C SER A 131 -8.44 5.36 12.73
N ASN A 132 -9.07 6.36 12.13
CA ASN A 132 -10.43 6.29 11.64
C ASN A 132 -10.48 6.49 10.13
N GLY A 133 -11.59 6.09 9.50
CA GLY A 133 -11.76 6.07 8.05
C GLY A 133 -11.93 7.47 7.48
N THR A 134 -12.21 8.46 8.33
CA THR A 134 -12.11 9.89 8.02
C THR A 134 -10.66 10.31 7.73
N ASP A 135 -9.70 9.54 8.24
CA ASP A 135 -8.28 9.81 8.12
C ASP A 135 -7.70 9.11 6.89
N ALA A 136 -8.54 8.50 6.02
CA ALA A 136 -8.05 7.84 4.80
C ALA A 136 -7.25 8.80 3.91
N ASP A 137 -7.70 10.06 3.79
CA ASP A 137 -6.95 11.12 3.07
C ASP A 137 -5.63 11.46 3.78
N ALA A 138 -5.54 11.24 5.09
CA ALA A 138 -4.33 11.42 5.89
C ALA A 138 -3.25 10.38 5.56
N PHE A 139 -3.60 9.31 4.83
CA PHE A 139 -2.70 8.26 4.37
C PHE A 139 -2.58 8.21 2.83
N ASP A 140 -2.86 9.30 2.11
CA ASP A 140 -2.73 9.35 0.64
C ASP A 140 -1.27 9.26 0.14
N LYS A 141 -0.30 9.43 1.05
CA LYS A 141 1.13 9.50 0.71
C LYS A 141 1.94 8.37 1.33
N PRO A 142 2.80 7.68 0.56
CA PRO A 142 3.74 6.71 1.10
C PRO A 142 4.76 7.35 2.05
N LEU A 143 5.27 6.60 3.03
CA LEU A 143 6.27 7.12 4.00
C LEU A 143 7.48 7.75 3.33
N ALA A 144 7.94 7.18 2.21
CA ALA A 144 9.10 7.68 1.48
C ALA A 144 8.96 9.16 1.05
N THR A 145 7.73 9.67 1.00
CA THR A 145 7.42 11.07 0.67
C THR A 145 7.10 11.95 1.87
N GLN A 146 6.99 11.36 3.06
CA GLN A 146 6.64 12.05 4.29
C GLN A 146 7.91 12.42 5.07
N VAL A 147 8.24 13.72 5.08
CA VAL A 147 9.51 14.24 5.63
C VAL A 147 9.57 14.12 7.16
N ASP A 148 8.42 14.06 7.84
CA ASP A 148 8.33 13.92 9.29
C ASP A 148 7.11 13.09 9.70
N VAL A 149 7.25 11.77 9.63
CA VAL A 149 6.19 10.81 10.00
C VAL A 149 5.88 10.87 11.50
N GLU A 150 6.90 11.08 12.33
CA GLU A 150 6.73 11.10 13.78
C GLU A 150 5.86 12.29 14.21
N GLN A 151 6.20 13.49 13.78
CA GLN A 151 5.41 14.67 14.11
C GLN A 151 3.99 14.53 13.55
N TYR A 152 3.86 14.08 12.31
CA TYR A 152 2.56 13.88 11.68
C TYR A 152 1.67 12.91 12.46
N VAL A 153 2.23 11.77 12.90
CA VAL A 153 1.45 10.77 13.63
C VAL A 153 0.98 11.31 14.98
N ARG A 154 1.86 12.02 15.70
CA ARG A 154 1.51 12.63 17.00
C ARG A 154 0.42 13.69 16.89
N ASP A 155 0.46 14.49 15.83
CA ASP A 155 -0.45 15.62 15.66
C ASP A 155 -1.81 15.20 15.08
N SER A 156 -1.83 14.13 14.27
CA SER A 156 -3.01 13.73 13.48
C SER A 156 -3.82 12.61 14.11
N PHE A 157 -3.22 11.76 14.95
CA PHE A 157 -3.87 10.57 15.48
C PHE A 157 -3.89 10.54 17.01
N PRO A 158 -4.90 9.93 17.63
CA PRO A 158 -4.89 9.70 19.06
C PRO A 158 -3.80 8.67 19.41
N VAL A 159 -2.78 9.14 20.13
CA VAL A 159 -1.67 8.32 20.64
C VAL A 159 -1.74 8.24 22.15
N ARG A 160 -1.73 7.03 22.70
CA ARG A 160 -1.58 6.77 24.13
C ARG A 160 -0.28 6.04 24.38
N ILE A 161 0.58 6.62 25.22
CA ILE A 161 1.84 6.02 25.67
C ILE A 161 1.71 5.70 27.15
N ASP A 162 2.04 4.48 27.55
CA ASP A 162 2.06 4.08 28.95
C ASP A 162 3.25 4.74 29.68
N PRO A 163 3.09 5.29 30.90
CA PRO A 163 4.19 5.93 31.62
C PRO A 163 5.43 5.05 31.79
N TYR A 164 5.25 3.72 31.94
CA TYR A 164 6.35 2.76 32.05
C TYR A 164 7.25 2.73 30.80
N PHE A 165 6.74 3.15 29.64
CA PHE A 165 7.54 3.23 28.43
C PHE A 165 8.76 4.15 28.59
N TYR A 166 8.59 5.30 29.24
CA TYR A 166 9.68 6.26 29.47
C TYR A 166 10.70 5.76 30.48
N GLU A 167 10.27 4.96 31.46
CA GLU A 167 11.16 4.31 32.43
C GLU A 167 12.10 3.29 31.76
N ARG A 168 11.69 2.67 30.64
CA ARG A 168 12.56 1.78 29.85
C ARG A 168 13.60 2.53 28.99
N ILE A 169 13.26 3.73 28.51
CA ILE A 169 14.13 4.51 27.60
C ILE A 169 15.21 5.28 28.38
N SER A 170 14.99 5.56 29.66
CA SER A 170 15.94 6.26 30.53
C SER A 170 16.60 5.32 31.54
N PRO A 171 17.66 4.57 31.18
CA PRO A 171 18.54 3.95 32.16
C PRO A 171 19.39 4.98 32.92
#